data_AF-A0A183H2J9-F1
#
_entry.id   AF-A0A183H2J9-F1
#
_cell.length_a   1.000
_cell.length_b   1.000
_cell.length_c   1.000
_cell.angle_alpha   90.00
_cell.angle_beta   90.00
_cell.angle_gamma   90.00
#
_symmetry.space_group_name_H-M   'P 1'
#
loop_
_entity.id
_entity.type
_entity.pdbx_description
1 polymer ?
#
loop_
_entity_poly.entity_id
_entity_poly.type
_entity_poly.pdbx_seq_one_letter_code
_entity_poly.pdbx_strand_id
1 'polypeptide(L)'
;MLMVVNSGLPEFVQMIAPHEEWSYLDVGSGQVDIHKESRYLVYRKMSVQANIHLMQTIMPCIDIRNAHTLSYVLNLFAKFSGVFDIKCRVCKKIMKDYLPPLMFDLRCPKNALHESCR
;
A
#
# COMPACT_ATOMS: atom_id res chain seq x y z
N MET A 1 -7.65 1.24 2.07
CA MET A 1 -6.40 1.88 2.47
C MET A 1 -6.70 2.86 3.58
N LEU A 2 -5.91 2.84 4.64
CA LEU A 2 -5.94 3.80 5.74
C LEU A 2 -4.62 4.57 5.72
N MET A 3 -4.67 5.90 5.88
CA MET A 3 -3.49 6.74 5.99
C MET A 3 -3.59 7.51 7.31
N VAL A 4 -2.60 7.30 8.18
CA VAL A 4 -2.47 8.01 9.46
C VAL A 4 -1.69 9.28 9.20
N VAL A 5 -2.27 10.41 9.57
CA VAL A 5 -1.69 11.74 9.38
C VAL A 5 -1.54 12.40 10.74
N ASN A 6 -0.32 12.80 11.07
CA ASN A 6 0.04 13.45 12.33
C ASN A 6 0.54 14.87 12.04
N SER A 7 -0.15 15.89 12.58
CA SER A 7 0.15 17.31 12.31
C SER A 7 0.27 17.66 10.82
N GLY A 8 -0.54 17.02 9.98
CA GLY A 8 -0.54 17.23 8.52
C GLY A 8 0.49 16.39 7.75
N LEU A 9 1.32 15.59 8.44
CA LEU A 9 2.30 14.69 7.85
C LEU A 9 1.79 13.23 7.84
N PRO A 10 1.72 12.55 6.68
CA PRO A 10 1.45 11.12 6.65
C PRO A 10 2.59 10.38 7.36
N GLU A 11 2.23 9.67 8.42
CA GLU A 11 3.18 8.93 9.27
C GLU A 11 3.16 7.44 8.92
N PHE A 12 1.98 6.93 8.57
CA PHE A 12 1.79 5.51 8.30
C PHE A 12 0.68 5.26 7.27
N VAL A 13 0.88 4.25 6.43
CA VAL A 13 -0.13 3.78 5.46
C VAL A 13 -0.39 2.30 5.67
N GLN A 14 -1.66 1.95 5.78
CA GLN A 14 -2.11 0.57 5.93
C GLN A 14 -2.98 0.14 4.74
N MET A 15 -2.62 -1.00 4.18
CA MET A 15 -3.37 -1.69 3.14
C MET A 15 -4.16 -2.83 3.78
N ILE A 16 -5.48 -2.76 3.66
CA ILE A 16 -6.45 -3.77 4.11
C ILE A 16 -7.20 -4.27 2.89
N ALA A 17 -7.56 -5.56 2.88
CA ALA A 17 -8.25 -6.14 1.75
C ALA A 17 -9.63 -5.50 1.55
N PRO A 18 -10.13 -5.35 0.31
CA PRO A 18 -11.42 -4.70 0.04
C PRO A 18 -12.63 -5.39 0.71
N HIS A 19 -12.49 -6.67 1.05
CA HIS A 19 -13.52 -7.51 1.67
C HIS A 19 -13.28 -7.71 3.17
N GLU A 20 -12.27 -7.04 3.75
CA GLU A 20 -12.06 -7.03 5.19
C GLU A 20 -12.75 -5.82 5.81
N GLU A 21 -13.40 -6.06 6.95
CA GLU A 21 -13.90 -4.99 7.80
C GLU A 21 -12.76 -4.39 8.63
N TRP A 22 -12.84 -3.08 8.87
CA TRP A 22 -11.97 -2.41 9.82
C TRP A 22 -12.20 -2.94 11.23
N SER A 23 -11.11 -3.12 11.96
CA SER A 23 -11.20 -3.41 13.40
C SER A 23 -11.32 -2.09 14.16
N TYR A 24 -12.10 -2.11 15.23
CA TYR A 24 -12.36 -0.94 16.07
C TYR A 24 -11.88 -1.23 17.48
N LEU A 25 -11.34 -0.21 18.16
CA LEU A 25 -10.79 -0.34 19.51
C LEU A 25 -11.87 -0.71 20.54
N ASP A 26 -13.08 -0.15 20.38
CA ASP A 26 -14.22 -0.43 21.24
C ASP A 26 -15.52 -0.57 20.43
N VAL A 27 -16.42 -1.43 20.92
CA VAL A 27 -17.76 -1.58 20.35
C VAL A 27 -18.58 -0.33 20.70
N GLY A 28 -18.60 0.63 19.76
CA GLY A 28 -19.43 1.84 19.85
C GLY A 28 -18.71 3.17 19.69
N SER A 29 -17.37 3.20 19.74
CA SER A 29 -16.60 4.45 19.58
C SER A 29 -16.39 4.86 18.12
N GLY A 30 -16.56 3.93 17.17
CA GLY A 30 -16.25 4.15 15.75
C GLY A 30 -14.77 4.41 15.49
N GLN A 31 -13.90 4.25 16.49
CA GLN A 31 -12.47 4.46 16.37
C GLN A 31 -11.78 3.23 15.78
N VAL A 32 -11.19 3.39 14.61
CA VAL A 32 -10.44 2.34 13.92
C VAL A 32 -9.17 2.01 14.71
N ASP A 33 -8.93 0.73 14.95
CA ASP A 33 -7.67 0.22 15.47
C ASP A 33 -6.61 0.25 14.36
N ILE A 34 -5.75 1.26 14.40
CA ILE A 34 -4.68 1.48 13.42
C ILE A 34 -3.55 0.46 13.51
N HIS A 35 -3.46 -0.30 14.61
CA HIS A 35 -2.45 -1.33 14.81
C HIS A 35 -2.89 -2.69 14.27
N LYS A 36 -4.18 -2.86 13.99
CA LYS A 36 -4.70 -4.12 13.45
C LYS A 36 -4.34 -4.29 11.99
N GLU A 37 -3.41 -5.21 11.71
CA GLU A 37 -3.04 -5.59 10.36
C GLU A 37 -4.12 -6.40 9.62
N SER A 38 -4.03 -6.42 8.28
CA SER A 38 -4.82 -7.31 7.43
C SER A 38 -4.56 -8.79 7.78
N ARG A 39 -5.62 -9.61 7.73
CA ARG A 39 -5.54 -11.07 7.89
C ARG A 39 -4.74 -11.69 6.72
N TYR A 40 -4.81 -11.07 5.54
CA TYR A 40 -4.15 -11.54 4.33
C TYR A 40 -2.69 -11.09 4.27
N LEU A 41 -1.78 -12.07 4.18
CA LEU A 41 -0.32 -11.83 4.12
C LEU A 41 0.08 -10.83 3.02
N VAL A 42 -0.61 -10.88 1.88
CA VAL A 42 -0.35 -9.98 0.77
C VAL A 42 -0.56 -8.51 1.13
N TYR A 43 -1.67 -8.17 1.80
CA TYR A 43 -1.98 -6.79 2.16
C TYR A 43 -1.07 -6.30 3.30
N ARG A 44 -0.63 -7.20 4.20
CA ARG A 44 0.44 -6.92 5.17
C ARG A 44 1.74 -6.54 4.48
N LYS A 45 2.21 -7.36 3.53
CA LYS A 45 3.40 -7.09 2.73
C LYS A 45 3.27 -5.78 1.94
N MET A 46 2.10 -5.49 1.38
CA MET A 46 1.85 -4.21 0.69
C MET A 46 1.88 -3.01 1.62
N SER A 47 1.37 -3.14 2.86
CA SER A 47 1.48 -2.08 3.87
C SER A 47 2.94 -1.77 4.16
N VAL A 48 3.78 -2.79 4.34
CA VAL A 48 5.22 -2.60 4.52
C VAL A 48 5.83 -1.85 3.34
N GLN A 49 5.55 -2.26 2.10
CA GLN A 49 6.05 -1.59 0.89
C GLN A 49 5.54 -0.15 0.75
N ALA A 50 4.27 0.10 1.08
CA ALA A 50 3.71 1.44 1.07
C ALA A 50 4.43 2.37 2.05
N ASN A 51 4.75 1.89 3.26
CA ASN A 51 5.50 2.66 4.26
C ASN A 51 6.97 2.85 3.88
N ILE A 52 7.62 1.86 3.25
CA ILE A 52 8.96 2.04 2.69
C ILE A 52 8.95 3.17 1.64
N HIS A 53 7.98 3.17 0.72
CA HIS A 53 7.85 4.26 -0.25
C HIS A 53 7.48 5.60 0.38
N LEU A 54 6.64 5.60 1.41
CA LEU A 54 6.32 6.79 2.17
C LEU A 54 7.59 7.42 2.74
N MET A 55 8.41 6.64 3.44
CA MET A 55 9.60 7.13 4.14
C MET A 55 10.76 7.45 3.18
N GLN A 56 10.97 6.65 2.14
CA GLN A 56 12.14 6.76 1.28
C GLN A 56 11.93 7.67 0.06
N THR A 57 10.70 7.75 -0.45
CA THR A 57 10.42 8.48 -1.70
C THR A 57 9.61 9.74 -1.44
N ILE A 58 8.57 9.63 -0.60
CA ILE A 58 7.60 10.70 -0.41
C ILE A 58 8.09 11.73 0.63
N MET A 59 8.38 11.30 1.86
CA MET A 59 8.79 12.17 2.97
C MET A 59 9.96 13.12 2.64
N PRO A 60 11.02 12.69 1.93
CA PRO A 60 12.13 13.59 1.60
C PRO A 60 11.76 14.70 0.61
N CYS A 61 10.68 14.54 -0.15
CA CYS A 61 10.31 15.43 -1.27
C CYS A 61 9.05 16.24 -1.01
N ILE A 62 8.49 16.16 0.21
CA ILE A 62 7.14 16.64 0.46
C ILE A 62 7.15 18.06 1.06
N ASP A 63 6.46 18.99 0.39
CA ASP A 63 5.78 20.10 1.08
C ASP A 63 4.28 19.82 0.99
N ILE A 64 3.71 19.32 2.09
CA ILE A 64 2.31 18.83 2.13
C ILE A 64 1.32 19.98 2.17
N ARG A 65 1.79 21.21 2.40
CA ARG A 65 0.97 22.41 2.26
C ARG A 65 0.57 22.65 0.79
N ASN A 66 1.20 21.96 -0.16
CA ASN A 66 0.81 21.96 -1.56
C ASN A 66 -0.18 20.82 -1.87
N ALA A 67 -1.41 21.19 -2.24
CA ALA A 67 -2.47 20.25 -2.62
C ALA A 67 -2.08 19.30 -3.78
N HIS A 68 -1.20 19.76 -4.69
CA HIS A 68 -0.67 18.91 -5.77
C HIS A 68 0.19 17.76 -5.23
N THR A 69 0.95 18.00 -4.17
CA THR A 69 1.77 16.97 -3.53
C THR A 69 0.90 15.91 -2.87
N LEU A 70 -0.14 16.30 -2.14
CA LEU A 70 -1.09 15.35 -1.56
C LEU A 70 -1.79 14.52 -2.64
N SER A 71 -2.26 15.15 -3.72
CA SER A 71 -2.85 14.44 -4.86
C SER A 71 -1.89 13.45 -5.49
N TYR A 72 -0.61 13.82 -5.65
CA TYR A 72 0.43 12.91 -6.16
C TYR A 72 0.60 11.67 -5.26
N VAL A 73 0.66 11.88 -3.94
CA VAL A 73 0.80 10.79 -2.96
C VAL A 73 -0.37 9.84 -3.01
N LEU A 74 -1.60 10.36 -3.02
CA LEU A 74 -2.81 9.55 -3.10
C LEU A 74 -2.86 8.77 -4.43
N ASN A 75 -2.49 9.40 -5.55
CA ASN A 75 -2.40 8.73 -6.84
C ASN A 75 -1.31 7.64 -6.87
N LEU A 76 -0.19 7.86 -6.20
CA LEU A 76 0.85 6.85 -6.08
C LEU A 76 0.34 5.63 -5.30
N PHE A 77 -0.31 5.85 -4.16
CA PHE A 77 -0.87 4.76 -3.37
C PHE A 77 -2.05 4.07 -4.06
N ALA A 78 -2.86 4.79 -4.85
CA ALA A 78 -3.91 4.19 -5.65
C ALA A 78 -3.37 3.13 -6.62
N LYS A 79 -2.14 3.27 -7.13
CA LYS A 79 -1.52 2.27 -8.01
C LYS A 79 -1.23 0.93 -7.32
N PHE A 80 -1.20 0.88 -5.98
CA PHE A 80 -1.06 -0.39 -5.26
C PHE A 80 -2.22 -1.34 -5.52
N SER A 81 -3.44 -0.83 -5.72
CA SER A 81 -4.58 -1.70 -6.07
C SER A 81 -4.39 -2.38 -7.43
N GLY A 82 -3.77 -1.69 -8.39
CA GLY A 82 -3.47 -2.24 -9.71
C GLY A 82 -2.38 -3.31 -9.71
N VAL A 83 -1.61 -3.48 -8.64
CA VAL A 83 -0.53 -4.48 -8.56
C VAL A 83 -1.05 -5.89 -8.75
N PHE A 84 -2.26 -6.16 -8.26
CA PHE A 84 -2.89 -7.48 -8.36
C PHE A 84 -3.22 -7.89 -9.79
N ASP A 85 -3.43 -6.92 -10.69
CA ASP A 85 -3.80 -7.17 -12.09
C ASP A 85 -2.58 -7.25 -13.02
N ILE A 86 -1.37 -7.03 -12.48
CA ILE A 86 -0.14 -7.10 -13.26
C ILE A 86 0.23 -8.56 -13.54
N LYS A 87 0.81 -8.81 -14.72
CA LYS A 87 1.38 -10.12 -15.08
C LYS A 87 2.84 -10.20 -14.68
N CYS A 88 3.23 -11.33 -14.09
CA CYS A 88 4.64 -11.61 -13.82
C CYS A 88 5.45 -11.64 -15.11
N ARG A 89 6.61 -10.96 -15.10
CA ARG A 89 7.52 -10.91 -16.25
C ARG A 89 7.98 -12.30 -16.70
N VAL A 90 8.20 -13.23 -15.77
CA VAL A 90 8.71 -14.59 -16.04
C VAL A 90 7.57 -15.56 -16.39
N CYS A 91 6.67 -15.89 -15.46
CA CYS A 91 5.67 -16.93 -15.68
C CYS A 91 4.38 -16.44 -16.36
N LYS A 92 4.25 -15.14 -16.64
CA LYS A 92 3.09 -14.50 -17.31
C LYS A 92 1.73 -14.62 -16.60
N LYS A 93 1.67 -15.28 -15.43
CA LYS A 93 0.47 -15.35 -14.58
C LYS A 93 0.21 -14.02 -13.87
N ILE A 94 -1.06 -13.78 -13.52
CA ILE A 94 -1.53 -12.59 -12.82
C ILE A 94 -1.16 -12.69 -11.32
N MET A 95 -0.74 -11.58 -10.74
CA MET A 95 -0.27 -11.49 -9.34
C MET A 95 -1.35 -11.83 -8.30
N LYS A 96 -2.62 -11.58 -8.63
CA LYS A 96 -3.79 -11.85 -7.77
C LYS A 96 -3.83 -13.27 -7.20
N ASP A 97 -3.40 -14.26 -7.97
CA ASP A 97 -3.57 -15.68 -7.63
C ASP A 97 -2.35 -16.30 -6.91
N TYR A 98 -1.19 -15.62 -6.87
CA TYR A 98 0.09 -16.22 -6.46
C TYR A 98 0.97 -15.33 -5.54
N LEU A 99 0.35 -14.39 -4.84
CA LEU A 99 0.98 -13.29 -4.07
C LEU A 99 1.76 -12.29 -4.97
N PRO A 100 1.50 -10.98 -4.85
CA PRO A 100 2.15 -9.94 -5.66
C PRO A 100 3.64 -9.78 -5.31
N PRO A 101 4.39 -9.02 -6.12
CA PRO A 101 5.82 -8.82 -5.91
C PRO A 101 6.08 -8.22 -4.54
N LEU A 102 6.99 -8.83 -3.80
CA LEU A 102 7.47 -8.32 -2.52
C LEU A 102 8.15 -6.95 -2.65
N MET A 103 8.78 -6.67 -3.78
CA MET A 103 9.36 -5.38 -4.11
C MET A 103 8.79 -4.95 -5.45
N PHE A 104 7.97 -3.92 -5.41
CA PHE A 104 7.31 -3.39 -6.60
C PHE A 104 7.73 -1.94 -6.80
N ASP A 105 8.54 -1.68 -7.83
CA ASP A 105 8.73 -0.30 -8.28
C ASP A 105 7.47 0.14 -9.02
N LEU A 106 6.65 0.97 -8.35
CA LEU A 106 5.44 1.58 -8.92
C LEU A 106 5.71 2.36 -10.21
N ARG A 107 6.96 2.77 -10.45
CA ARG A 107 7.37 3.48 -11.66
C ARG A 107 7.64 2.51 -12.81
N CYS A 108 8.01 1.27 -12.51
CA CYS A 108 8.37 0.25 -13.50
C CYS A 108 7.53 -1.04 -13.34
N PRO A 109 6.19 -0.96 -13.49
CA PRO A 109 5.29 -2.12 -13.29
C PRO A 109 5.62 -3.32 -14.20
N LYS A 110 6.26 -3.09 -15.35
CA LYS A 110 6.68 -4.11 -16.31
C LYS A 110 7.71 -5.10 -15.75
N ASN A 111 8.39 -4.75 -14.65
CA ASN A 111 9.40 -5.59 -13.99
C ASN A 111 8.85 -6.40 -12.81
N ALA A 112 7.53 -6.41 -12.61
CA ALA A 112 6.89 -7.17 -11.56
C ALA A 112 7.17 -8.68 -11.71
N LEU A 113 7.58 -9.33 -10.62
CA LEU A 113 7.92 -10.75 -10.55
C LEU A 113 7.26 -11.36 -9.31
N HIS A 114 6.76 -12.59 -9.43
CA HIS A 114 6.40 -13.35 -8.23
C HIS A 114 7.66 -13.63 -7.41
N GLU A 115 7.48 -13.78 -6.10
CA GLU A 115 8.57 -14.16 -5.18
C GLU A 115 9.26 -15.46 -5.61
N SER A 116 8.49 -16.44 -6.06
CA SER A 116 9.00 -17.72 -6.59
C SER A 116 9.61 -17.63 -8.00
N CYS A 117 9.43 -16.51 -8.69
CA CYS A 117 9.96 -16.27 -10.04
C CYS A 117 11.19 -15.35 -10.02
N ARG A 118 11.69 -15.00 -8.84
CA ARG A 118 12.94 -14.27 -8.64
C ARG A 118 14.12 -15.23 -8.72
#